data_AF-A0A259CL88-F1
#
_entry.id   AF-A0A259CL88-F1
#
_cell.length_a   1.000
_cell.length_b   1.000
_cell.length_c   1.000
_cell.angle_alpha   90.00
_cell.angle_beta   90.00
_cell.angle_gamma   90.00
#
_symmetry.space_group_name_H-M   'P 1'
#
loop_
_entity.id
_entity.type
_entity.pdbx_description
1 polymer ?
#
loop_
_entity_poly.entity_id
_entity_poly.type
_entity_poly.pdbx_seq_one_letter_code
_entity_poly.pdbx_strand_id
1 'polypeptide(L)'
;MFTQKKKNYYSTILGFKSPNDFDLFAKRYLGFLEQDDLTKNRIMSGFFILLEIQKETFKNKNMIIYDGIKNQHVKKYASEILDLRKQGNGSQSIVSYLYENHRVEVSRGTVEKFYKNNGL
;
A
#
# COMPACT_ATOMS: atom_id res chain seq x y z
N MET A 1 25.11 -3.87 9.97
CA MET A 1 24.25 -3.80 8.76
C MET A 1 23.05 -4.73 8.93
N PHE A 2 21.84 -4.33 8.55
CA PHE A 2 20.63 -5.15 8.74
C PHE A 2 20.71 -6.46 7.95
N THR A 3 20.18 -7.56 8.49
CA THR A 3 20.03 -8.82 7.76
C THR A 3 18.99 -8.67 6.64
N GLN A 4 19.06 -9.48 5.59
CA GLN A 4 18.11 -9.41 4.46
C GLN A 4 16.65 -9.52 4.92
N LYS A 5 16.37 -10.40 5.89
CA LYS A 5 15.04 -10.55 6.51
C LYS A 5 14.56 -9.25 7.16
N LYS A 6 15.45 -8.55 7.89
CA LYS A 6 15.13 -7.25 8.51
C LYS A 6 14.93 -6.15 7.47
N LYS A 7 15.75 -6.12 6.41
CA LYS A 7 15.58 -5.15 5.32
C LYS A 7 14.23 -5.31 4.63
N ASN A 8 13.84 -6.54 4.32
CA ASN A 8 12.52 -6.82 3.72
C ASN A 8 11.39 -6.36 4.64
N TYR A 9 11.49 -6.66 5.94
CA TYR A 9 10.49 -6.26 6.92
C TYR A 9 10.34 -4.73 7.02
N TYR A 10 11.44 -3.99 7.23
CA TYR A 10 11.39 -2.54 7.39
C TYR A 10 11.06 -1.81 6.08
N SER A 11 11.49 -2.34 4.93
CA SER A 11 11.08 -1.83 3.61
C SER A 11 9.57 -1.85 3.47
N THR A 12 8.91 -2.93 3.88
CA THR A 12 7.44 -3.07 3.79
C THR A 12 6.71 -2.14 4.76
N ILE A 13 7.23 -1.96 5.98
CA ILE A 13 6.60 -1.08 6.98
C ILE A 13 6.68 0.39 6.59
N LEU A 14 7.85 0.80 6.09
CA LEU A 14 8.15 2.18 5.73
C LEU A 14 7.85 2.50 4.25
N GLY A 15 7.26 1.57 3.51
CA GLY A 15 6.77 1.81 2.14
C GLY A 15 7.85 1.99 1.08
N PHE A 16 9.05 1.48 1.31
CA PHE A 16 10.10 1.49 0.29
C PHE A 16 9.82 0.43 -0.78
N LYS A 17 10.08 0.79 -2.05
CA LYS A 17 9.85 -0.08 -3.22
C LYS A 17 10.75 -1.32 -3.21
N SER A 18 11.96 -1.19 -2.68
CA SER A 18 12.89 -2.30 -2.56
C SER A 18 13.67 -2.28 -1.24
N PRO A 19 14.15 -3.44 -0.77
CA PRO A 19 15.06 -3.53 0.37
C PRO A 19 16.35 -2.73 0.19
N ASN A 20 16.76 -2.48 -1.06
CA ASN A 20 17.93 -1.66 -1.38
C ASN A 20 17.66 -0.17 -1.16
N ASP A 21 16.46 0.31 -1.49
CA ASP A 21 16.05 1.70 -1.22
C ASP A 21 16.04 1.97 0.29
N PHE A 22 15.55 1.00 1.06
CA PHE A 22 15.63 1.05 2.52
C PHE A 22 17.09 1.09 3.02
N ASP A 23 17.99 0.28 2.45
CA ASP A 23 19.40 0.25 2.86
C ASP A 23 20.11 1.60 2.59
N LEU A 24 19.83 2.21 1.44
CA LEU A 24 20.32 3.54 1.06
C LEU A 24 19.79 4.62 2.00
N PHE A 25 18.49 4.60 2.30
CA PHE A 25 17.89 5.49 3.27
C PHE A 25 18.53 5.32 4.66
N ALA A 26 18.64 4.08 5.15
CA ALA A 26 19.18 3.79 6.47
C ALA A 26 20.62 4.29 6.62
N LYS A 27 21.46 4.14 5.60
CA LYS A 27 22.83 4.67 5.57
C LYS A 27 22.86 6.20 5.62
N ARG A 28 22.03 6.88 4.82
CA ARG A 28 21.93 8.35 4.83
C ARG A 28 21.40 8.88 6.16
N TYR A 29 20.41 8.19 6.72
CA TYR A 29 19.81 8.53 8.00
C TYR A 29 20.80 8.34 9.16
N LEU A 30 21.60 7.28 9.14
CA LEU A 30 22.68 7.09 10.10
C LEU A 30 23.71 8.22 9.99
N GLY A 31 24.15 8.56 8.76
CA GLY A 31 25.06 9.69 8.54
C GLY A 31 24.49 11.04 9.01
N PHE A 32 23.19 11.27 8.83
CA PHE A 32 22.51 12.44 9.39
C PHE A 32 22.56 12.46 10.94
N LEU A 33 22.38 11.31 11.59
CA LEU A 33 22.46 11.20 13.04
C LEU A 33 23.89 11.38 13.56
N GLU A 34 24.90 10.91 12.83
CA GLU A 34 26.32 10.96 13.21
C GLU A 34 27.02 12.30 12.92
N GLN A 35 26.40 13.21 12.17
CA GLN A 35 26.98 14.50 11.78
C GLN A 35 27.24 15.45 12.95
N ASP A 36 26.50 15.36 14.05
CA ASP A 36 26.77 16.09 15.29
C ASP A 36 26.47 15.18 16.49
N ASP A 37 26.74 15.68 17.70
CA ASP A 37 26.40 14.99 18.93
C ASP A 37 24.93 14.55 18.95
N LEU A 38 24.73 13.30 19.39
CA LEU A 38 23.44 12.64 19.44
C LEU A 38 22.58 13.21 20.58
N THR A 39 22.07 14.42 20.39
CA THR A 39 21.21 15.10 21.38
C THR A 39 19.77 14.56 21.35
N LYS A 40 19.04 14.78 22.45
CA LYS A 40 17.61 14.45 22.54
C LYS A 40 16.81 15.02 21.37
N ASN A 41 17.09 16.26 20.96
CA ASN A 41 16.39 16.90 19.84
C ASN A 41 16.66 16.22 18.51
N ARG A 42 17.90 15.76 18.27
CA ARG A 42 18.26 15.07 17.02
C ARG A 42 17.58 13.70 16.90
N ILE A 43 17.53 12.96 18.01
CA ILE A 43 16.78 11.69 18.11
C ILE A 43 15.29 11.93 17.83
N MET A 44 14.71 12.99 18.40
CA MET A 44 13.30 13.34 18.18
C MET A 44 13.02 13.72 16.73
N SER A 45 13.84 14.57 16.11
CA SER A 45 13.72 14.92 14.69
C SER A 45 13.79 13.68 13.79
N GLY A 46 14.71 12.77 14.11
CA GLY A 46 14.82 11.50 13.41
C GLY A 46 13.55 10.63 13.53
N PHE A 47 13.01 10.51 14.73
CA PHE A 47 11.75 9.80 14.96
C PHE A 47 10.58 10.42 14.16
N PHE A 48 10.48 11.75 14.13
CA PHE A 48 9.47 12.45 13.33
C PHE A 48 9.58 12.14 11.84
N ILE A 49 10.80 12.08 11.28
CA ILE A 49 11.02 11.71 9.87
C ILE A 49 10.46 10.31 9.58
N LEU A 50 10.74 9.33 10.46
CA LEU A 50 10.21 7.97 10.30
C LEU A 50 8.68 7.93 10.38
N LEU A 51 8.10 8.73 11.27
CA LEU A 51 6.66 8.81 11.48
C LEU A 51 5.95 9.41 10.25
N GLU A 52 6.51 10.45 9.65
CA GLU A 52 5.97 11.05 8.42
C GLU A 52 6.09 10.10 7.22
N ILE A 53 7.22 9.40 7.07
CA ILE A 53 7.37 8.34 6.03
C ILE A 53 6.29 7.27 6.19
N GLN A 54 6.02 6.85 7.42
CA GLN A 54 5.00 5.84 7.70
C GLN A 54 3.59 6.36 7.36
N LYS A 55 3.26 7.61 7.70
CA LYS A 55 1.97 8.23 7.34
C LYS A 55 1.76 8.30 5.82
N GLU A 56 2.76 8.78 5.08
CA GLU A 56 2.72 8.83 3.62
C GLU A 56 2.59 7.43 3.01
N THR A 57 3.28 6.44 3.57
CA THR A 57 3.13 5.03 3.17
C THR A 57 1.70 4.52 3.36
N PHE A 58 1.06 4.85 4.49
CA PHE A 58 -0.33 4.44 4.73
C PHE A 58 -1.31 5.14 3.79
N LYS A 59 -1.07 6.40 3.42
CA LYS A 59 -1.84 7.07 2.37
C LYS A 59 -1.70 6.34 1.03
N ASN A 60 -0.48 5.93 0.68
CA ASN A 60 -0.20 5.20 -0.56
C ASN A 60 -0.74 3.77 -0.58
N LYS A 61 -0.86 3.08 0.58
CA LYS A 61 -1.52 1.76 0.67
C LYS A 61 -3.01 1.80 0.30
N ASN A 62 -3.64 2.96 0.36
CA ASN A 62 -5.02 3.16 -0.08
C ASN A 62 -5.14 3.47 -1.58
N MET A 63 -4.02 3.51 -2.33
CA MET A 63 -4.08 3.64 -3.78
C MET A 63 -4.50 2.31 -4.40
N ILE A 64 -5.65 2.34 -5.05
CA ILE A 64 -6.17 1.23 -5.83
C ILE A 64 -5.21 0.93 -6.99
N ILE A 65 -4.81 -0.32 -7.11
CA ILE A 65 -3.97 -0.80 -8.20
C ILE A 65 -4.87 -1.02 -9.42
N TYR A 66 -4.76 -0.10 -10.39
CA TYR A 66 -5.50 -0.15 -11.65
C TYR A 66 -4.75 -0.87 -12.79
N ASP A 67 -3.54 -1.35 -12.52
CA ASP A 67 -2.69 -1.98 -13.54
C ASP A 67 -3.35 -3.19 -14.18
N GLY A 68 -3.39 -3.19 -15.52
CA GLY A 68 -3.97 -4.27 -16.33
C GLY A 68 -5.50 -4.31 -16.37
N ILE A 69 -6.21 -3.36 -15.73
CA ILE A 69 -7.68 -3.28 -15.81
C ILE A 69 -8.07 -2.54 -17.09
N LYS A 70 -8.70 -3.26 -18.03
CA LYS A 70 -9.29 -2.65 -19.23
C LYS A 70 -10.76 -2.28 -19.05
N ASN A 71 -11.47 -2.95 -18.14
CA ASN A 71 -12.91 -2.75 -17.93
C ASN A 71 -13.17 -1.40 -17.25
N GLN A 72 -13.89 -0.52 -17.94
CA GLN A 72 -14.19 0.85 -17.47
C GLN A 72 -15.10 0.86 -16.22
N HIS A 73 -16.03 -0.08 -16.12
CA HIS A 73 -16.92 -0.18 -14.96
C HIS A 73 -16.14 -0.60 -13.71
N VAL A 74 -15.23 -1.56 -13.82
CA VAL A 74 -14.36 -1.96 -12.70
C VAL A 74 -13.47 -0.81 -12.27
N LYS A 75 -12.98 0.03 -13.19
CA LYS A 75 -12.25 1.26 -12.82
C LYS A 75 -13.15 2.27 -12.10
N LYS A 76 -14.37 2.48 -12.58
CA LYS A 76 -15.31 3.44 -12.01
C LYS A 76 -15.73 3.07 -10.58
N TYR A 77 -16.02 1.79 -10.35
CA TYR A 77 -16.52 1.28 -9.07
C TYR A 77 -15.42 0.55 -8.26
N ALA A 78 -14.17 0.90 -8.50
CA ALA A 78 -13.03 0.18 -7.95
C ALA A 78 -12.99 0.21 -6.41
N SER A 79 -13.27 1.37 -5.82
CA SER A 79 -13.32 1.54 -4.36
C SER A 79 -14.41 0.67 -3.74
N GLU A 80 -15.63 0.71 -4.28
CA GLU A 80 -16.76 -0.09 -3.80
C GLU A 80 -16.48 -1.59 -3.91
N ILE A 81 -15.91 -2.06 -5.01
CA ILE A 81 -15.55 -3.47 -5.18
C ILE A 81 -14.58 -3.92 -4.08
N LEU A 82 -13.53 -3.13 -3.80
CA LEU A 82 -12.55 -3.46 -2.77
C LEU A 82 -13.15 -3.39 -1.37
N ASP A 83 -14.04 -2.44 -1.10
CA ASP A 83 -14.68 -2.30 0.21
C ASP A 83 -15.68 -3.43 0.47
N LEU A 84 -16.50 -3.81 -0.51
CA LEU A 84 -17.36 -4.99 -0.43
C LEU A 84 -16.54 -6.26 -0.22
N ARG A 85 -15.36 -6.38 -0.84
CA ARG A 85 -14.47 -7.52 -0.64
C ARG A 85 -13.90 -7.55 0.77
N LYS A 86 -13.48 -6.41 1.34
CA LYS A 86 -13.00 -6.30 2.74
C LYS A 86 -14.10 -6.65 3.74
N GLN A 87 -15.37 -6.41 3.40
CA GLN A 87 -16.53 -6.81 4.20
C GLN A 87 -16.84 -8.33 4.11
N GLY A 88 -16.07 -9.09 3.33
CA GLY A 88 -16.20 -10.55 3.22
C GLY A 88 -17.06 -11.02 2.05
N ASN A 89 -17.56 -10.10 1.20
CA ASN A 89 -18.38 -10.50 0.05
C ASN A 89 -17.56 -11.26 -1.00
N GLY A 90 -18.17 -12.30 -1.56
CA GLY A 90 -17.59 -13.07 -2.67
C GLY A 90 -17.78 -12.37 -4.01
N SER A 91 -16.99 -12.76 -5.01
CA SER A 91 -17.04 -12.18 -6.36
C SER A 91 -18.43 -12.22 -7.00
N GLN A 92 -19.21 -13.28 -6.75
CA GLN A 92 -20.59 -13.39 -7.25
C GLN A 92 -21.52 -12.35 -6.62
N SER A 93 -21.43 -12.17 -5.30
CA SER A 93 -22.23 -11.18 -4.57
C SER A 93 -21.90 -9.75 -4.99
N ILE A 94 -20.62 -9.45 -5.22
CA ILE A 94 -20.18 -8.14 -5.72
C ILE A 94 -20.73 -7.88 -7.13
N VAL A 95 -20.74 -8.88 -8.01
CA VAL A 95 -21.34 -8.74 -9.35
C VAL A 95 -22.84 -8.45 -9.25
N SER A 96 -23.58 -9.21 -8.44
CA SER A 96 -25.00 -8.96 -8.19
C SER A 96 -25.25 -7.55 -7.65
N TYR A 97 -24.43 -7.11 -6.68
CA TYR A 97 -24.51 -5.76 -6.12
C TYR A 97 -24.32 -4.67 -7.18
N LEU A 98 -23.32 -4.80 -8.05
CA LEU A 98 -23.06 -3.83 -9.12
C LEU A 98 -24.20 -3.77 -10.14
N TYR A 99 -24.82 -4.92 -10.42
CA TYR A 99 -25.98 -4.97 -11.30
C TYR A 99 -27.22 -4.34 -10.65
N GLU A 100 -27.53 -4.67 -9.40
CA GLU A 100 -28.70 -4.18 -8.69
C GLU A 100 -28.65 -2.67 -8.43
N ASN A 101 -27.50 -2.15 -8.02
CA ASN A 101 -27.34 -0.75 -7.60
C ASN A 101 -26.94 0.19 -8.74
N HIS A 102 -26.21 -0.32 -9.75
CA HIS A 102 -25.66 0.52 -10.81
C HIS A 102 -26.05 0.09 -12.22
N ARG A 103 -26.80 -1.02 -12.38
CA ARG A 103 -27.16 -1.62 -13.68
C ARG A 103 -25.92 -1.92 -14.54
N VAL A 104 -24.84 -2.34 -13.87
CA VAL A 104 -23.54 -2.61 -14.49
C VAL A 104 -23.33 -4.11 -14.61
N GLU A 105 -23.08 -4.56 -15.83
CA GLU A 105 -22.73 -5.95 -16.10
C GLU A 105 -21.21 -6.11 -16.14
N VAL A 106 -20.66 -6.83 -15.16
CA VAL A 106 -19.25 -7.21 -15.11
C VAL A 106 -19.14 -8.69 -14.80
N SER A 107 -18.18 -9.36 -15.43
CA SER A 107 -17.99 -10.79 -15.17
C SER A 107 -17.40 -11.02 -13.77
N ARG A 108 -17.82 -12.11 -13.13
CA ARG A 108 -17.27 -12.58 -11.85
C ARG A 108 -15.75 -12.69 -11.87
N GLY A 109 -15.21 -13.24 -12.97
CA GLY A 109 -13.76 -13.40 -13.14
C GLY A 109 -13.01 -12.07 -13.23
N THR A 110 -13.63 -11.04 -13.81
CA THR A 110 -13.03 -9.69 -13.86
C THR A 110 -12.95 -9.06 -12.48
N VAL A 111 -14.03 -9.14 -11.70
CA VAL A 111 -14.07 -8.64 -10.31
C VAL A 111 -13.06 -9.40 -9.44
N GLU A 112 -13.02 -10.73 -9.58
CA GLU A 112 -12.09 -11.58 -8.83
C GLU A 112 -10.63 -11.28 -9.14
N LYS A 113 -10.29 -11.13 -10.42
CA LYS A 113 -8.93 -10.74 -10.81
C LYS A 113 -8.55 -9.37 -10.24
N PHE A 114 -9.49 -8.44 -10.22
CA PHE A 114 -9.24 -7.08 -9.74
C PHE A 114 -8.88 -7.04 -8.25
N TYR A 115 -9.71 -7.62 -7.37
CA TYR A 115 -9.41 -7.57 -5.94
C TYR A 115 -8.18 -8.41 -5.57
N LYS A 116 -7.91 -9.53 -6.28
CA LYS A 116 -6.66 -10.30 -6.10
C LYS A 116 -5.42 -9.50 -6.47
N ASN A 117 -5.48 -8.73 -7.56
CA ASN A 117 -4.41 -7.81 -7.93
C ASN A 117 -4.17 -6.71 -6.88
N ASN A 118 -5.18 -6.42 -6.05
CA ASN A 118 -5.10 -5.49 -4.92
C ASN A 118 -4.80 -6.21 -3.58
N GLY A 119 -4.46 -7.50 -3.60
CA GLY A 119 -4.06 -8.26 -2.42
C GLY A 119 -5.20 -8.72 -1.51
N LEU A 120 -6.44 -8.82 -2.02
CA LEU A 120 -7.65 -9.25 -1.30
C LEU A 120 -8.26 -10.57 -1.84
#